data_AF-A0A7W0TAM6-F1
#
_entry.id   AF-A0A7W0TAM6-F1
#
_cell.length_a   1.000
_cell.length_b   1.000
_cell.length_c   1.000
_cell.angle_alpha   90.00
_cell.angle_beta   90.00
_cell.angle_gamma   90.00
#
_symmetry.space_group_name_H-M   'P 1'
#
loop_
_entity.id
_entity.type
_entity.pdbx_description
1 polymer ?
#
loop_
_entity_poly.entity_id
_entity_poly.type
_entity_poly.pdbx_seq_one_letter_code
_entity_poly.pdbx_strand_id
1 'polypeptide(L)'
;HGASTVDAILFNGGAMTPASLRTRVLDQIGQWQGTPPRELTATMPEMAVAQGAAYYGLVRRGLATRIKGGTARAFYVGVDASGARRRIPTTEAGADGEPARYAVCLAPSGLDDGARVQLARDFKLVTNRPVSFRLYSSTSRDDQPGALVPIGDGQADTVDDGSDLLELPPIVTVLRARGRGEVTVRLEVHITALGALEIFCVDQDLGASAPRGAQPPPGAQAETWKLAFDMRSGGTLAVVDSAADAAPHPKTEEAKARIQLAFRTGSALATLTRDLETLLEARRDDWSMMTARALFDALVEVAPDRKKTADHEQRWLNLAGFLLRPGTGAPLDTWRARVMWGVFNENLAYPKVEPNKLAWWIVWRRIAGGLANGQQEQIYDRLAQLLLPSPKQQKKLAELKASKQELAEMWRVVASLERLPIAHKIKLGDELMRRMDTRKGREDPVHLWALSRVGARVPLYGPLNAVVPASKVSSWIGQLIAWDWPDADKTAFPLAQLGRRTGDRTRDLDDATRTKLATAVRAMPGGERPVVLIEQVVALEAREERVALGDTLPAGLRLVIDDERPADAEPPPA
;
A
#
# COMPACT_ATOMS: atom_id res chain seq x y z
N HIS A 1 -6.84 -36.45 5.81
CA HIS A 1 -5.86 -35.85 6.75
C HIS A 1 -5.91 -36.61 8.07
N GLY A 2 -4.82 -37.27 8.48
CA GLY A 2 -4.75 -37.89 9.81
C GLY A 2 -4.69 -36.80 10.87
N ALA A 3 -5.56 -36.84 11.87
CA ALA A 3 -5.55 -35.88 12.97
C ALA A 3 -4.22 -36.02 13.74
N SER A 4 -3.40 -34.97 13.76
CA SER A 4 -2.15 -34.95 14.52
C SER A 4 -2.47 -34.93 16.02
N THR A 5 -1.98 -35.91 16.76
CA THR A 5 -2.11 -36.01 18.23
C THR A 5 -0.97 -35.26 18.93
N VAL A 6 -1.25 -34.74 20.13
CA VAL A 6 -0.25 -34.10 21.00
C VAL A 6 0.31 -35.15 21.95
N ASP A 7 1.59 -35.47 21.81
CA ASP A 7 2.23 -36.50 22.67
C ASP A 7 2.65 -35.95 24.03
N ALA A 8 3.09 -34.69 24.08
CA ALA A 8 3.62 -34.07 25.28
C ALA A 8 3.43 -32.55 25.31
N ILE A 9 3.39 -31.98 26.51
CA ILE A 9 3.26 -30.53 26.73
C ILE A 9 4.36 -30.04 27.66
N LEU A 10 5.05 -28.98 27.25
CA LEU A 10 5.94 -28.19 28.09
C LEU A 10 5.26 -26.86 28.44
N PHE A 11 5.05 -26.60 29.73
CA PHE A 11 4.44 -25.36 30.19
C PHE A 11 5.49 -24.25 30.40
N ASN A 12 5.15 -23.03 30.01
CA ASN A 12 6.00 -21.85 30.10
C ASN A 12 5.22 -20.64 30.65
N GLY A 13 5.92 -19.75 31.34
CA GLY A 13 5.39 -18.51 31.90
C GLY A 13 4.84 -18.67 33.32
N GLY A 14 4.95 -17.61 34.13
CA GLY A 14 4.55 -17.65 35.55
C GLY A 14 3.05 -17.88 35.80
N ALA A 15 2.21 -17.62 34.79
CA ALA A 15 0.80 -17.98 34.85
C ALA A 15 0.57 -19.51 34.91
N MET A 16 1.54 -20.30 34.44
CA MET A 16 1.48 -21.76 34.44
C MET A 16 2.22 -22.38 35.64
N THR A 17 2.70 -21.58 36.60
CA THR A 17 3.29 -22.09 37.85
C THR A 17 2.28 -22.86 38.72
N PRO A 18 0.99 -22.48 38.82
CA PRO A 18 0.00 -23.28 39.54
C PRO A 18 -0.31 -24.61 38.84
N ALA A 19 -0.19 -25.72 39.56
CA ALA A 19 -0.46 -27.06 39.02
C ALA A 19 -1.92 -27.22 38.53
N SER A 20 -2.88 -26.60 39.22
CA SER A 20 -4.31 -26.69 38.87
C SER A 20 -4.61 -26.21 37.44
N LEU A 21 -3.94 -25.15 36.97
CA LEU A 21 -4.08 -24.65 35.61
C LEU A 21 -3.47 -25.61 34.59
N ARG A 22 -2.28 -26.16 34.88
CA ARG A 22 -1.63 -27.14 34.00
C ARG A 22 -2.45 -28.41 33.88
N THR A 23 -2.95 -28.96 34.99
CA THR A 23 -3.83 -30.13 35.01
C THR A 23 -5.08 -29.88 34.16
N ARG A 24 -5.73 -28.72 34.30
CA ARG A 24 -6.93 -28.40 33.50
C ARG A 24 -6.65 -28.38 31.99
N VAL A 25 -5.48 -27.88 31.58
CA VAL A 25 -5.05 -27.85 30.17
C VAL A 25 -4.78 -29.26 29.65
N LEU A 26 -4.07 -30.09 30.42
CA LEU A 26 -3.81 -31.50 30.07
C LEU A 26 -5.12 -32.28 29.92
N ASP A 27 -6.04 -32.11 30.85
CA ASP A 27 -7.36 -32.77 30.81
C ASP A 27 -8.16 -32.32 29.58
N GLN A 28 -8.13 -31.03 29.25
CA GLN A 28 -8.87 -30.48 28.11
C GLN A 28 -8.35 -31.01 26.77
N ILE A 29 -7.02 -31.11 26.62
CA ILE A 29 -6.41 -31.67 25.42
C ILE A 29 -6.65 -33.18 25.37
N GLY A 30 -6.59 -33.85 26.53
CA GLY A 30 -6.97 -35.26 26.65
C GLY A 30 -8.40 -35.55 26.22
N GLN A 31 -9.35 -34.65 26.50
CA GLN A 31 -10.72 -34.77 25.98
C GLN A 31 -10.80 -34.67 24.46
N TRP A 32 -9.94 -33.89 23.81
CA TRP A 32 -9.95 -33.73 22.35
C TRP A 32 -9.33 -34.92 21.62
N GLN A 33 -8.33 -35.58 22.21
CA GLN A 33 -7.59 -36.67 21.56
C GLN A 33 -7.75 -38.05 22.21
N GLY A 34 -8.57 -38.16 23.26
CA GLY A 34 -8.87 -39.39 24.00
C GLY A 34 -7.91 -39.72 25.15
N THR A 35 -6.68 -39.21 25.13
CA THR A 35 -5.67 -39.42 26.20
C THR A 35 -4.94 -38.13 26.56
N PRO A 36 -4.74 -37.83 27.85
CA PRO A 36 -4.00 -36.64 28.24
C PRO A 36 -2.54 -36.74 27.78
N PRO A 37 -1.97 -35.67 27.21
CA PRO A 37 -0.58 -35.66 26.79
C PRO A 37 0.36 -35.73 28.00
N ARG A 38 1.59 -36.19 27.78
CA ARG A 38 2.60 -36.24 28.84
C ARG A 38 3.06 -34.84 29.24
N GLU A 39 2.94 -34.47 30.51
CA GLU A 39 3.57 -33.24 31.01
C GLU A 39 5.10 -33.40 31.04
N LEU A 40 5.81 -32.49 30.38
CA LEU A 40 7.26 -32.36 30.45
C LEU A 40 7.62 -31.53 31.67
N THR A 41 8.51 -32.06 32.50
CA THR A 41 8.92 -31.40 33.75
C THR A 41 9.65 -30.09 33.48
N ALA A 42 9.06 -28.98 33.94
CA ALA A 42 9.70 -27.67 33.99
C ALA A 42 9.75 -27.19 35.45
N THR A 43 10.95 -27.17 36.04
CA THR A 43 11.14 -26.86 37.47
C THR A 43 10.71 -25.44 37.84
N MET A 44 10.86 -24.49 36.90
CA MET A 44 10.44 -23.09 37.04
C MET A 44 9.87 -22.62 35.70
N PRO A 45 8.57 -22.81 35.42
CA PRO A 45 7.94 -22.41 34.17
C PRO A 45 8.15 -20.92 33.84
N GLU A 46 8.21 -20.06 34.86
CA GLU A 46 8.50 -18.63 34.73
C GLU A 46 9.92 -18.32 34.23
N MET A 47 10.89 -19.22 34.48
CA MET A 47 12.28 -19.07 34.05
C MET A 47 12.58 -19.78 32.73
N ALA A 48 11.64 -20.56 32.18
CA ALA A 48 11.91 -21.41 31.02
C ALA A 48 12.42 -20.62 29.80
N VAL A 49 11.88 -19.41 29.55
CA VAL A 49 12.38 -18.53 28.47
C VAL A 49 13.81 -18.07 28.74
N ALA A 50 14.11 -17.61 29.96
CA ALA A 50 15.43 -17.11 30.31
C ALA A 50 16.50 -18.23 30.25
N GLN A 51 16.15 -19.43 30.69
CA GLN A 51 16.99 -20.62 30.60
C GLN A 51 17.23 -21.01 29.13
N GLY A 52 16.19 -21.01 28.31
CA GLY A 52 16.31 -21.24 26.87
C GLY A 52 17.22 -20.21 26.18
N ALA A 53 17.09 -18.93 26.53
CA ALA A 53 17.94 -17.86 26.01
C ALA A 53 19.42 -18.02 26.44
N ALA A 54 19.67 -18.36 27.71
CA ALA A 54 21.03 -18.62 28.22
C ALA A 54 21.66 -19.84 27.53
N TYR A 55 20.90 -20.94 27.40
CA TYR A 55 21.33 -22.14 26.67
C TYR A 55 21.62 -21.82 25.21
N TYR A 56 20.77 -21.05 24.54
CA TYR A 56 20.99 -20.59 23.17
C TYR A 56 22.27 -19.74 23.05
N GLY A 57 22.59 -18.93 24.06
CA GLY A 57 23.88 -18.23 24.16
C GLY A 57 25.08 -19.18 24.20
N LEU A 58 24.99 -20.32 24.89
CA LEU A 58 26.01 -21.37 24.89
C LEU A 58 26.11 -22.06 23.52
N VAL A 59 24.97 -22.36 22.88
CA VAL A 59 24.93 -22.92 21.52
C VAL A 59 25.64 -22.00 20.52
N ARG A 60 25.40 -20.68 20.58
CA ARG A 60 26.08 -19.70 19.73
C ARG A 60 27.59 -19.63 19.95
N ARG A 61 28.08 -20.07 21.11
CA ARG A 61 29.52 -20.16 21.45
C ARG A 61 30.11 -21.55 21.16
N GLY A 62 29.33 -22.49 20.62
CA GLY A 62 29.76 -23.87 20.38
C GLY A 62 29.88 -24.71 21.66
N LEU A 63 29.30 -24.26 22.78
CA LEU A 63 29.41 -24.89 24.10
C LEU A 63 28.21 -25.78 24.46
N ALA A 64 27.25 -25.94 23.54
CA ALA A 64 26.04 -26.73 23.75
C ALA A 64 25.48 -27.27 22.42
N THR A 65 24.69 -28.34 22.49
CA THR A 65 24.09 -29.00 21.31
C THR A 65 23.02 -28.12 20.68
N ARG A 66 23.12 -27.94 19.35
CA ARG A 66 22.14 -27.19 18.54
C ARG A 66 21.03 -28.12 18.04
N ILE A 67 19.78 -27.76 18.28
CA ILE A 67 18.61 -28.39 17.66
C ILE A 67 18.37 -27.68 16.32
N LYS A 68 18.21 -28.44 15.24
CA LYS A 68 17.90 -27.91 13.90
C LYS A 68 16.41 -28.07 13.61
N GLY A 69 15.76 -27.02 13.12
CA GLY A 69 14.45 -27.08 12.47
C GLY A 69 14.52 -26.17 11.26
N GLY A 70 14.49 -26.74 10.05
CA GLY A 70 14.52 -25.95 8.82
C GLY A 70 13.20 -25.23 8.55
N THR A 71 13.14 -24.46 7.46
CA THR A 71 11.89 -23.84 6.99
C THR A 71 10.82 -24.89 6.68
N ALA A 72 9.63 -24.78 7.26
CA ALA A 72 8.54 -25.74 7.02
C ALA A 72 7.84 -25.55 5.67
N ARG A 73 8.15 -24.46 4.95
CA ARG A 73 7.53 -24.03 3.69
C ARG A 73 8.57 -23.44 2.75
N ALA A 74 8.32 -23.52 1.46
CA ALA A 74 9.02 -22.72 0.47
C ALA A 74 8.44 -21.29 0.43
N PHE A 75 9.27 -20.29 0.14
CA PHE A 75 8.90 -18.87 0.07
C PHE A 75 9.29 -18.27 -1.27
N TYR A 76 8.44 -17.38 -1.78
CA TYR A 76 8.60 -16.75 -3.10
C TYR A 76 8.32 -15.25 -3.03
N VAL A 77 8.83 -14.49 -4.01
CA VAL A 77 8.51 -13.07 -4.20
C VAL A 77 7.96 -12.82 -5.60
N GLY A 78 6.86 -12.06 -5.69
CA GLY A 78 6.26 -11.65 -6.95
C GLY A 78 7.11 -10.62 -7.69
N VAL A 79 7.26 -10.83 -8.99
CA VAL A 79 7.99 -9.94 -9.90
C VAL A 79 7.11 -9.51 -11.05
N ASP A 80 7.29 -8.27 -11.50
CA ASP A 80 6.60 -7.77 -12.69
C ASP A 80 7.40 -8.13 -13.97
N ALA A 81 6.71 -8.78 -14.92
CA ALA A 81 7.26 -9.32 -16.16
C ALA A 81 6.74 -8.58 -17.41
N SER A 82 6.10 -7.42 -17.25
CA SER A 82 5.46 -6.68 -18.37
C SER A 82 6.40 -6.34 -19.53
N GLY A 83 7.72 -6.28 -19.28
CA GLY A 83 8.76 -6.09 -20.30
C GLY A 83 9.26 -7.37 -20.99
N ALA A 84 9.10 -8.55 -20.38
CA ALA A 84 9.77 -9.80 -20.78
C ALA A 84 8.92 -10.72 -21.69
N ARG A 85 8.06 -10.15 -22.54
CA ARG A 85 7.05 -10.89 -23.34
C ARG A 85 7.60 -11.89 -24.37
N ARG A 86 8.93 -12.02 -24.58
CA ARG A 86 9.51 -12.75 -25.72
C ARG A 86 10.17 -14.11 -25.45
N ARG A 87 10.37 -14.54 -24.19
CA ARG A 87 11.13 -15.78 -23.91
C ARG A 87 10.68 -16.63 -22.72
N ILE A 88 9.56 -16.31 -22.08
CA ILE A 88 9.01 -17.21 -21.06
C ILE A 88 8.22 -18.29 -21.82
N PRO A 89 8.40 -19.60 -21.55
CA PRO A 89 7.60 -20.64 -22.19
C PRO A 89 6.12 -20.37 -21.91
N THR A 90 5.40 -19.83 -22.89
CA THR A 90 3.95 -19.72 -22.84
C THR A 90 3.36 -21.09 -23.13
N THR A 91 3.46 -21.99 -22.16
CA THR A 91 2.41 -22.97 -21.95
C THR A 91 1.46 -22.31 -20.97
N GLU A 92 0.28 -21.93 -21.46
CA GLU A 92 -0.81 -21.27 -20.74
C GLU A 92 -0.73 -19.73 -20.69
N ALA A 93 -1.22 -19.11 -21.77
CA ALA A 93 -1.81 -17.79 -21.67
C ALA A 93 -3.01 -17.88 -20.71
N GLY A 94 -3.00 -17.10 -19.63
CA GLY A 94 -4.19 -16.91 -18.81
C GLY A 94 -5.36 -16.48 -19.71
N ALA A 95 -6.55 -16.99 -19.42
CA ALA A 95 -7.71 -16.99 -20.31
C ALA A 95 -8.22 -15.61 -20.79
N ASP A 96 -7.69 -14.49 -20.29
CA ASP A 96 -8.26 -13.14 -20.54
C ASP A 96 -7.22 -12.04 -20.87
N GLY A 97 -6.06 -12.38 -21.44
CA GLY A 97 -5.13 -11.36 -21.99
C GLY A 97 -4.47 -10.43 -20.96
N GLU A 98 -4.55 -10.74 -19.66
CA GLU A 98 -3.74 -10.14 -18.60
C GLU A 98 -2.26 -10.55 -18.75
N PRO A 99 -1.28 -9.66 -18.46
CA PRO A 99 0.12 -10.03 -18.50
C PRO A 99 0.43 -11.10 -17.44
N ALA A 100 1.03 -12.21 -17.87
CA ALA A 100 1.45 -13.30 -16.99
C ALA A 100 2.32 -12.76 -15.83
N ARG A 101 1.90 -13.08 -14.59
CA ARG A 101 2.57 -12.69 -13.35
C ARG A 101 3.42 -13.86 -12.87
N TYR A 102 4.65 -13.59 -12.46
CA TYR A 102 5.58 -14.64 -12.01
C TYR A 102 6.06 -14.36 -10.60
N ALA A 103 6.35 -15.42 -9.85
CA ALA A 103 7.06 -15.36 -8.59
C ALA A 103 8.42 -16.05 -8.73
N VAL A 104 9.35 -15.65 -7.88
CA VAL A 104 10.69 -16.22 -7.83
C VAL A 104 10.86 -16.95 -6.50
N CYS A 105 11.34 -18.20 -6.53
CA CYS A 105 11.68 -18.94 -5.33
C CYS A 105 12.82 -18.23 -4.57
N LEU A 106 12.55 -17.82 -3.33
CA LEU A 106 13.53 -17.22 -2.42
C LEU A 106 14.23 -18.27 -1.58
N ALA A 107 13.44 -19.18 -0.99
CA ALA A 107 13.93 -20.23 -0.10
C ALA A 107 13.06 -21.48 -0.26
N PRO A 108 13.64 -22.66 -0.55
CA PRO A 108 12.91 -23.92 -0.55
C PRO A 108 12.54 -24.36 0.87
N SER A 109 11.71 -25.41 0.95
CA SER A 109 11.44 -26.08 2.22
C SER A 109 12.70 -26.80 2.75
N GLY A 110 12.82 -26.92 4.07
CA GLY A 110 13.93 -27.63 4.72
C GLY A 110 15.25 -26.86 4.80
N LEU A 111 15.27 -25.57 4.45
CA LEU A 111 16.48 -24.75 4.53
C LEU A 111 16.90 -24.53 6.00
N ASP A 112 18.17 -24.80 6.33
CA ASP A 112 18.70 -24.74 7.69
C ASP A 112 18.66 -23.30 8.29
N ASP A 113 18.40 -23.20 9.60
CA ASP A 113 18.52 -21.93 10.33
C ASP A 113 19.94 -21.34 10.24
N GLY A 114 20.03 -20.11 9.71
CA GLY A 114 21.30 -19.43 9.44
C GLY A 114 21.82 -19.64 8.02
N ALA A 115 21.08 -20.36 7.15
CA ALA A 115 21.42 -20.48 5.75
C ALA A 115 21.40 -19.13 5.03
N ARG A 116 22.31 -18.99 4.06
CA ARG A 116 22.40 -17.85 3.16
C ARG A 116 22.35 -18.36 1.72
N VAL A 117 21.46 -17.82 0.92
CA VAL A 117 21.23 -18.25 -0.45
C VAL A 117 21.23 -17.02 -1.35
N GLN A 118 22.15 -16.95 -2.30
CA GLN A 118 22.13 -15.92 -3.34
C GLN A 118 21.44 -16.44 -4.59
N LEU A 119 20.49 -15.67 -5.11
CA LEU A 119 19.79 -16.00 -6.35
C LEU A 119 20.68 -15.61 -7.53
N ALA A 120 20.97 -16.57 -8.41
CA ALA A 120 21.75 -16.37 -9.63
C ALA A 120 20.91 -15.71 -10.75
N ARG A 121 20.22 -14.60 -10.43
CA ARG A 121 19.37 -13.83 -11.35
C ARG A 121 19.40 -12.35 -10.98
N ASP A 122 19.45 -11.50 -11.99
CA ASP A 122 19.38 -10.06 -11.84
C ASP A 122 17.93 -9.55 -11.89
N PHE A 123 17.64 -8.55 -11.07
CA PHE A 123 16.33 -7.90 -10.97
C PHE A 123 16.50 -6.39 -11.07
N LYS A 124 15.51 -5.68 -11.61
CA LYS A 124 15.40 -4.23 -11.41
C LYS A 124 14.63 -3.98 -10.11
N LEU A 125 15.34 -3.47 -9.11
CA LEU A 125 14.78 -2.98 -7.87
C LEU A 125 14.26 -1.56 -8.08
N VAL A 126 13.01 -1.31 -7.72
CA VAL A 126 12.44 0.02 -7.75
C VAL A 126 12.80 0.76 -6.46
N THR A 127 13.45 1.91 -6.58
CA THR A 127 14.00 2.70 -5.47
C THR A 127 13.45 4.14 -5.47
N ASN A 128 13.53 4.82 -4.32
CA ASN A 128 13.06 6.19 -4.07
C ASN A 128 11.57 6.42 -4.38
N ARG A 129 10.75 5.39 -4.23
CA ARG A 129 9.30 5.51 -4.23
C ARG A 129 8.73 4.37 -3.40
N PRO A 130 7.54 4.55 -2.82
CA PRO A 130 6.90 3.45 -2.13
C PRO A 130 6.54 2.35 -3.11
N VAL A 131 6.95 1.14 -2.77
CA VAL A 131 6.80 -0.06 -3.60
C VAL A 131 6.25 -1.20 -2.78
N SER A 132 5.55 -2.12 -3.46
CA SER A 132 5.02 -3.33 -2.85
C SER A 132 5.79 -4.56 -3.34
N PHE A 133 6.27 -5.37 -2.41
CA PHE A 133 6.84 -6.70 -2.67
C PHE A 133 5.81 -7.74 -2.20
N ARG A 134 5.13 -8.40 -3.15
CA ARG A 134 4.21 -9.50 -2.82
C ARG A 134 5.02 -10.75 -2.50
N LEU A 135 4.71 -11.41 -1.40
CA LEU A 135 5.36 -12.65 -0.99
C LEU A 135 4.38 -13.80 -1.12
N TYR A 136 4.88 -15.00 -1.35
CA TYR A 136 4.07 -16.21 -1.40
C TYR A 136 4.75 -17.32 -0.59
N SER A 137 3.98 -18.31 -0.14
CA SER A 137 4.50 -19.54 0.45
C SER A 137 3.87 -20.78 -0.16
N SER A 138 4.58 -21.90 -0.13
CA SER A 138 4.05 -23.21 -0.52
C SER A 138 4.47 -24.30 0.46
N THR A 139 3.61 -25.30 0.65
CA THR A 139 3.87 -26.50 1.45
C THR A 139 4.24 -27.72 0.60
N SER A 140 4.04 -27.66 -0.72
CA SER A 140 4.18 -28.80 -1.63
C SER A 140 5.20 -28.55 -2.75
N ARG A 141 5.54 -27.30 -3.03
CA ARG A 141 6.61 -26.95 -3.97
C ARG A 141 8.00 -27.05 -3.32
N ASP A 142 8.95 -27.54 -4.11
CA ASP A 142 10.37 -27.62 -3.75
C ASP A 142 11.25 -27.11 -4.90
N ASP A 143 11.03 -25.85 -5.30
CA ASP A 143 11.77 -25.23 -6.40
C ASP A 143 13.16 -24.76 -5.94
N GLN A 144 14.13 -24.82 -6.84
CA GLN A 144 15.46 -24.27 -6.59
C GLN A 144 15.41 -22.73 -6.42
N PRO A 145 16.23 -22.15 -5.52
CA PRO A 145 16.33 -20.69 -5.38
C PRO A 145 16.56 -19.99 -6.73
N GLY A 146 15.76 -18.96 -7.01
CA GLY A 146 15.82 -18.20 -8.27
C GLY A 146 14.97 -18.77 -9.42
N ALA A 147 14.35 -19.94 -9.23
CA ALA A 147 13.38 -20.49 -10.17
C ALA A 147 12.16 -19.56 -10.32
N LEU A 148 11.74 -19.34 -11.57
CA LEU A 148 10.53 -18.60 -11.89
C LEU A 148 9.35 -19.56 -11.96
N VAL A 149 8.29 -19.21 -11.25
CA VAL A 149 7.06 -19.98 -11.22
C VAL A 149 5.89 -19.06 -11.61
N PRO A 150 4.92 -19.55 -12.39
CA PRO A 150 3.72 -18.79 -12.68
C PRO A 150 2.96 -18.54 -11.37
N ILE A 151 2.38 -17.35 -11.23
CA ILE A 151 1.45 -17.05 -10.14
C ILE A 151 0.04 -17.22 -10.68
N GLY A 152 -0.75 -18.07 -10.03
CA GLY A 152 -2.19 -18.15 -10.26
C GLY A 152 -2.94 -17.06 -9.50
N ASP A 153 -4.06 -17.39 -8.87
CA ASP A 153 -4.87 -16.40 -8.12
C ASP A 153 -4.41 -16.22 -6.66
N GLY A 154 -3.53 -17.10 -6.18
CA GLY A 154 -2.80 -16.97 -4.92
C GLY A 154 -3.63 -17.22 -3.65
N GLN A 155 -4.82 -17.82 -3.76
CA GLN A 155 -5.73 -18.03 -2.63
C GLN A 155 -5.50 -19.38 -1.94
N ALA A 156 -5.77 -19.45 -0.63
CA ALA A 156 -5.62 -20.68 0.16
C ALA A 156 -6.56 -21.82 -0.28
N ASP A 157 -7.65 -21.48 -0.97
CA ASP A 157 -8.75 -22.38 -1.32
C ASP A 157 -8.66 -22.90 -2.78
N THR A 158 -7.73 -22.35 -3.57
CA THR A 158 -7.55 -22.58 -5.03
C THR A 158 -6.15 -23.08 -5.38
N VAL A 159 -5.45 -23.71 -4.43
CA VAL A 159 -4.11 -24.31 -4.62
C VAL A 159 -4.05 -25.31 -5.80
N ASP A 160 -5.21 -25.74 -6.32
CA ASP A 160 -5.41 -26.52 -7.55
C ASP A 160 -5.37 -25.69 -8.86
N ASP A 161 -5.06 -24.39 -8.81
CA ASP A 161 -4.87 -23.48 -9.97
C ASP A 161 -3.58 -23.76 -10.77
N GLY A 162 -2.85 -24.81 -10.39
CA GLY A 162 -1.57 -25.23 -10.99
C GLY A 162 -0.35 -24.44 -10.49
N SER A 163 -0.53 -23.38 -9.70
CA SER A 163 0.57 -22.57 -9.17
C SER A 163 1.07 -23.06 -7.81
N ASP A 164 0.19 -23.58 -6.95
CA ASP A 164 0.51 -24.09 -5.60
C ASP A 164 1.24 -23.04 -4.73
N LEU A 165 0.76 -21.79 -4.78
CA LEU A 165 1.30 -20.63 -4.06
C LEU A 165 0.21 -19.92 -3.25
N LEU A 166 0.42 -19.77 -1.94
CA LEU A 166 -0.41 -18.93 -1.05
C LEU A 166 0.20 -17.53 -0.94
N GLU A 167 -0.54 -16.48 -1.29
CA GLU A 167 -0.08 -15.10 -1.10
C GLU A 167 0.02 -14.73 0.39
N LEU A 168 1.10 -14.06 0.76
CA LEU A 168 1.37 -13.55 2.10
C LEU A 168 1.24 -12.02 2.11
N PRO A 169 0.99 -11.39 3.28
CA PRO A 169 0.98 -9.94 3.40
C PRO A 169 2.24 -9.30 2.76
N PRO A 170 2.07 -8.32 1.85
CA PRO A 170 3.16 -7.78 1.08
C PRO A 170 4.04 -6.86 1.94
N ILE A 171 5.34 -6.81 1.63
CA ILE A 171 6.23 -5.79 2.19
C ILE A 171 6.03 -4.49 1.43
N VAL A 172 5.57 -3.44 2.11
CA VAL A 172 5.47 -2.10 1.55
C VAL A 172 6.56 -1.23 2.15
N THR A 173 7.48 -0.75 1.33
CA THR A 173 8.63 0.05 1.82
C THR A 173 9.12 1.02 0.76
N VAL A 174 10.02 1.92 1.16
CA VAL A 174 10.78 2.79 0.27
C VAL A 174 12.26 2.43 0.40
N LEU A 175 12.83 1.86 -0.66
CA LEU A 175 14.25 1.55 -0.72
C LEU A 175 15.01 2.72 -1.33
N ARG A 176 15.98 3.29 -0.61
CA ARG A 176 16.65 4.55 -1.01
C ARG A 176 17.95 4.28 -1.76
N ALA A 177 18.07 4.77 -2.99
CA ALA A 177 19.30 4.69 -3.77
C ALA A 177 19.61 6.07 -4.38
N ARG A 178 20.75 6.69 -4.07
CA ARG A 178 21.03 8.07 -4.49
C ARG A 178 21.02 8.21 -6.01
N GLY A 179 20.18 9.12 -6.54
CA GLY A 179 20.10 9.43 -7.97
C GLY A 179 19.58 8.30 -8.88
N ARG A 180 19.25 7.12 -8.34
CA ARG A 180 18.84 5.93 -9.11
C ARG A 180 17.42 5.54 -8.71
N GLY A 181 16.46 5.70 -9.62
CA GLY A 181 15.04 5.35 -9.39
C GLY A 181 14.71 3.88 -9.65
N GLU A 182 15.64 3.16 -10.31
CA GLU A 182 15.68 1.71 -10.45
C GLU A 182 17.17 1.27 -10.38
N VAL A 183 17.47 0.14 -9.73
CA VAL A 183 18.83 -0.39 -9.56
C VAL A 183 18.85 -1.87 -9.97
N THR A 184 19.90 -2.33 -10.65
CA THR A 184 20.07 -3.76 -10.94
C THR A 184 20.61 -4.46 -9.70
N VAL A 185 19.88 -5.44 -9.18
CA VAL A 185 20.25 -6.15 -7.94
C VAL A 185 20.20 -7.66 -8.12
N ARG A 186 20.99 -8.37 -7.30
CA ARG A 186 20.76 -9.79 -6.99
C ARG A 186 20.17 -9.91 -5.61
N LEU A 187 19.30 -10.89 -5.42
CA LEU A 187 18.71 -11.14 -4.11
C LEU A 187 19.58 -12.14 -3.34
N GLU A 188 19.85 -11.84 -2.08
CA GLU A 188 20.46 -12.75 -1.12
C GLU A 188 19.48 -12.96 0.03
N VAL A 189 19.18 -14.22 0.35
CA VAL A 189 18.15 -14.62 1.29
C VAL A 189 18.80 -15.25 2.51
N HIS A 190 18.49 -14.74 3.71
CA HIS A 190 18.99 -15.25 4.97
C HIS A 190 17.83 -15.75 5.83
N ILE A 191 17.94 -16.99 6.31
CA ILE A 191 17.03 -17.51 7.33
C ILE A 191 17.64 -17.24 8.69
N THR A 192 17.00 -16.39 9.48
CA THR A 192 17.47 -16.13 10.85
C THR A 192 17.08 -17.27 11.78
N ALA A 193 17.85 -17.48 12.84
CA ALA A 193 17.53 -18.48 13.87
C ALA A 193 16.27 -18.14 14.71
N LEU A 194 15.64 -16.98 14.47
CA LEU A 194 14.35 -16.61 15.06
C LEU A 194 13.17 -17.02 14.15
N GLY A 195 13.44 -17.55 12.96
CA GLY A 195 12.43 -17.87 11.95
C GLY A 195 11.95 -16.66 11.17
N ALA A 196 12.80 -15.64 10.97
CA ALA A 196 12.54 -14.55 10.03
C ALA A 196 13.31 -14.76 8.71
N LEU A 197 12.64 -14.47 7.59
CA LEU A 197 13.20 -14.43 6.24
C LEU A 197 13.70 -13.02 5.96
N GLU A 198 15.00 -12.86 5.76
CA GLU A 198 15.60 -11.58 5.38
C GLU A 198 16.03 -11.64 3.91
N ILE A 199 15.58 -10.67 3.11
CA ILE A 199 15.90 -10.57 1.68
C ILE A 199 16.75 -9.32 1.50
N PHE A 200 17.98 -9.51 1.07
CA PHE A 200 18.93 -8.46 0.75
C PHE A 200 18.95 -8.25 -0.76
N CYS A 201 18.64 -7.05 -1.21
CA CYS A 201 18.84 -6.63 -2.60
C CYS A 201 20.26 -6.06 -2.70
N VAL A 202 21.17 -6.81 -3.30
CA VAL A 202 22.58 -6.45 -3.45
C VAL A 202 22.80 -5.81 -4.81
N ASP A 203 23.18 -4.53 -4.83
CA ASP A 203 23.51 -3.78 -6.03
C ASP A 203 24.59 -4.50 -6.86
N GLN A 204 24.36 -4.64 -8.16
CA GLN A 204 25.34 -5.19 -9.09
C GLN A 204 26.16 -4.11 -9.79
N ASP A 205 25.73 -2.85 -9.74
CA ASP A 205 26.36 -1.73 -10.42
C ASP A 205 27.41 -1.08 -9.52
N LEU A 206 28.49 -1.82 -9.19
CA LEU A 206 29.67 -1.29 -8.51
C LEU A 206 30.38 -0.26 -9.39
N GLY A 207 30.05 1.02 -9.24
CA GLY A 207 30.78 2.13 -9.86
C GLY A 207 30.01 3.03 -10.82
N ALA A 208 28.71 2.82 -11.05
CA ALA A 208 27.92 3.71 -11.92
C ALA A 208 27.71 5.14 -11.36
N SER A 209 28.00 5.34 -10.07
CA SER A 209 27.94 6.67 -9.43
C SER A 209 29.28 7.43 -9.47
N ALA A 210 30.34 6.85 -10.05
CA ALA A 210 31.60 7.55 -10.25
C ALA A 210 31.52 8.40 -11.53
N PRO A 211 31.93 9.69 -11.51
CA PRO A 211 32.03 10.48 -12.74
C PRO A 211 32.91 9.74 -13.77
N ARG A 212 32.50 9.77 -15.05
CA ARG A 212 33.21 9.08 -16.16
C ARG A 212 34.72 9.32 -16.06
N GLY A 213 35.48 8.26 -15.75
CA GLY A 213 36.94 8.29 -15.65
C GLY A 213 37.53 8.08 -14.24
N ALA A 214 36.72 8.04 -13.18
CA ALA A 214 37.22 7.75 -11.83
C ALA A 214 37.14 6.24 -11.52
N GLN A 215 38.27 5.63 -11.15
CA GLN A 215 38.28 4.27 -10.60
C GLN A 215 37.55 4.25 -9.25
N PRO A 216 36.72 3.22 -8.98
CA PRO A 216 36.13 3.05 -7.66
C PRO A 216 37.24 2.91 -6.61
N PRO A 217 37.09 3.55 -5.42
CA PRO A 217 38.10 3.45 -4.39
C PRO A 217 38.29 1.98 -3.97
N PRO A 218 39.52 1.53 -3.70
CA PRO A 218 39.78 0.18 -3.24
C PRO A 218 39.01 -0.08 -1.94
N GLY A 219 38.08 -1.04 -1.96
CA GLY A 219 37.20 -1.38 -0.82
C GLY A 219 35.76 -0.88 -0.91
N ALA A 220 35.32 -0.30 -2.03
CA ALA A 220 33.91 0.06 -2.24
C ALA A 220 32.99 -1.16 -2.12
N GLN A 221 32.07 -1.14 -1.15
CA GLN A 221 31.06 -2.18 -0.97
C GLN A 221 29.80 -1.85 -1.78
N ALA A 222 29.16 -2.86 -2.35
CA ALA A 222 27.90 -2.70 -3.07
C ALA A 222 26.80 -2.21 -2.12
N GLU A 223 26.01 -1.21 -2.55
CA GLU A 223 24.84 -0.80 -1.78
C GLU A 223 23.90 -2.00 -1.61
N THR A 224 23.41 -2.21 -0.39
CA THR A 224 22.54 -3.34 -0.08
C THR A 224 21.30 -2.87 0.65
N TRP A 225 20.13 -3.28 0.18
CA TRP A 225 18.84 -2.96 0.81
C TRP A 225 18.25 -4.20 1.46
N LYS A 226 17.79 -4.09 2.71
CA LYS A 226 17.23 -5.20 3.46
C LYS A 226 15.70 -5.11 3.54
N LEU A 227 15.04 -6.20 3.22
CA LEU A 227 13.63 -6.48 3.50
C LEU A 227 13.58 -7.58 4.56
N ALA A 228 12.77 -7.44 5.60
CA ALA A 228 12.63 -8.45 6.64
C ALA A 228 11.17 -8.90 6.74
N PHE A 229 10.96 -10.20 6.92
CA PHE A 229 9.66 -10.83 7.06
C PHE A 229 9.67 -11.82 8.21
N ASP A 230 8.76 -11.66 9.17
CA ASP A 230 8.57 -12.63 10.24
C ASP A 230 7.70 -13.79 9.73
N MET A 231 8.29 -14.98 9.60
CA MET A 231 7.62 -16.16 9.06
C MET A 231 6.62 -16.78 10.05
N ARG A 232 6.65 -16.39 11.34
CA ARG A 232 5.83 -16.99 12.40
C ARG A 232 4.54 -16.20 12.64
N SER A 233 4.56 -14.89 12.43
CA SER A 233 3.39 -14.00 12.58
C SER A 233 2.61 -13.78 11.29
N GLY A 234 3.00 -14.42 10.18
CA GLY A 234 2.35 -14.23 8.89
C GLY A 234 2.59 -12.85 8.29
N GLY A 235 3.67 -12.13 8.65
CA GLY A 235 4.12 -10.97 7.89
C GLY A 235 3.84 -9.56 8.43
N THR A 236 3.53 -9.37 9.71
CA THR A 236 3.39 -8.00 10.27
C THR A 236 4.75 -7.35 10.57
N LEU A 237 5.07 -6.22 9.93
CA LEU A 237 6.19 -5.34 10.28
C LEU A 237 5.76 -4.21 11.23
N ALA A 238 6.57 -3.95 12.26
CA ALA A 238 6.51 -2.72 13.05
C ALA A 238 7.18 -1.56 12.27
N VAL A 239 6.44 -0.51 11.97
CA VAL A 239 6.96 0.69 11.27
C VAL A 239 7.65 1.60 12.29
N VAL A 240 8.92 1.93 12.05
CA VAL A 240 9.67 2.91 12.85
C VAL A 240 9.36 4.31 12.31
N ASP A 241 8.63 5.09 13.09
CA ASP A 241 8.19 6.44 12.76
C ASP A 241 9.37 7.44 12.94
N SER A 242 9.76 8.15 11.88
CA SER A 242 10.81 9.19 11.93
C SER A 242 10.63 10.34 10.92
N ALA A 243 9.49 10.42 10.23
CA ALA A 243 9.34 11.34 9.10
C ALA A 243 8.82 12.75 9.48
N ALA A 244 8.35 12.96 10.72
CA ALA A 244 7.73 14.22 11.11
C ALA A 244 8.74 15.35 11.43
N ASP A 245 10.03 15.04 11.63
CA ASP A 245 11.04 16.00 12.14
C ASP A 245 12.23 16.24 11.19
N ALA A 246 12.14 15.80 9.93
CA ALA A 246 13.23 15.99 8.96
C ALA A 246 13.30 17.45 8.48
N ALA A 247 14.46 18.09 8.70
CA ALA A 247 14.76 19.42 8.18
C ALA A 247 14.53 19.52 6.65
N PRO A 248 14.28 20.73 6.11
CA PRO A 248 14.22 20.93 4.66
C PRO A 248 15.48 20.43 3.96
N HIS A 249 15.35 19.97 2.72
CA HIS A 249 16.49 19.55 1.92
C HIS A 249 17.51 20.71 1.75
N PRO A 250 18.83 20.48 1.78
CA PRO A 250 19.82 21.56 1.67
C PRO A 250 19.68 22.44 0.42
N LYS A 251 19.26 21.85 -0.71
CA LYS A 251 19.02 22.55 -1.98
C LYS A 251 17.61 23.16 -2.11
N THR A 252 16.90 23.37 -1.00
CA THR A 252 15.53 23.92 -1.01
C THR A 252 15.49 25.31 -1.65
N GLU A 253 16.44 26.20 -1.36
CA GLU A 253 16.45 27.55 -1.92
C GLU A 253 16.67 27.56 -3.44
N GLU A 254 17.54 26.69 -3.96
CA GLU A 254 17.73 26.51 -5.41
C GLU A 254 16.46 25.99 -6.08
N ALA A 255 15.78 25.02 -5.44
CA ALA A 255 14.52 24.48 -5.93
C ALA A 255 13.39 25.53 -5.93
N LYS A 256 13.32 26.40 -4.92
CA LYS A 256 12.40 27.56 -4.89
C LYS A 256 12.67 28.50 -6.06
N ALA A 257 13.93 28.90 -6.27
CA ALA A 257 14.31 29.77 -7.39
C ALA A 257 13.95 29.14 -8.75
N ARG A 258 14.13 27.82 -8.88
CA ARG A 258 13.77 27.07 -10.09
C ARG A 258 12.26 27.11 -10.38
N ILE A 259 11.41 26.98 -9.35
CA ILE A 259 9.94 27.13 -9.47
C ILE A 259 9.61 28.53 -9.96
N GLN A 260 10.13 29.56 -9.28
CA GLN A 260 9.80 30.94 -9.60
C GLN A 260 10.22 31.32 -11.02
N LEU A 261 11.43 30.92 -11.43
CA LEU A 261 11.92 31.14 -12.79
C LEU A 261 10.99 30.48 -13.82
N ALA A 262 10.62 29.21 -13.60
CA ALA A 262 9.78 28.45 -14.55
C ALA A 262 8.44 29.14 -14.83
N PHE A 263 7.75 29.62 -13.79
CA PHE A 263 6.44 30.28 -13.95
C PHE A 263 6.55 31.73 -14.44
N ARG A 264 7.62 32.45 -14.09
CA ARG A 264 7.82 33.82 -14.58
C ARG A 264 8.14 33.86 -16.07
N THR A 265 8.98 32.95 -16.56
CA THR A 265 9.43 32.93 -17.96
C THR A 265 8.62 31.97 -18.84
N GLY A 266 7.90 31.02 -18.25
CA GLY A 266 7.26 29.91 -18.96
C GLY A 266 8.25 28.82 -19.43
N SER A 267 9.56 29.00 -19.21
CA SER A 267 10.58 28.06 -19.68
C SER A 267 10.64 26.81 -18.81
N ALA A 268 10.68 25.64 -19.46
CA ALA A 268 10.88 24.35 -18.80
C ALA A 268 9.83 24.05 -17.70
N LEU A 269 8.60 24.58 -17.86
CA LEU A 269 7.43 24.18 -17.09
C LEU A 269 7.10 22.69 -17.29
N ALA A 270 7.27 22.21 -18.54
CA ALA A 270 7.11 20.82 -18.92
C ALA A 270 7.90 19.85 -18.03
N THR A 271 9.11 20.25 -17.67
CA THR A 271 10.10 19.41 -17.00
C THR A 271 10.29 19.78 -15.53
N LEU A 272 9.61 20.83 -15.03
CA LEU A 272 9.83 21.40 -13.70
C LEU A 272 9.85 20.36 -12.59
N THR A 273 8.88 19.45 -12.54
CA THR A 273 8.84 18.39 -11.52
C THR A 273 10.10 17.52 -11.53
N ARG A 274 10.54 17.09 -12.72
CA ARG A 274 11.75 16.28 -12.88
C ARG A 274 13.01 17.06 -12.52
N ASP A 275 13.03 18.35 -12.84
CA ASP A 275 14.16 19.22 -12.53
C ASP A 275 14.25 19.44 -11.01
N LEU A 276 13.11 19.57 -10.31
CA LEU A 276 13.04 19.58 -8.85
C LEU A 276 13.48 18.24 -8.23
N GLU A 277 13.05 17.11 -8.81
CA GLU A 277 13.51 15.79 -8.33
C GLU A 277 15.02 15.62 -8.48
N THR A 278 15.59 16.13 -9.57
CA THR A 278 17.04 16.16 -9.79
C THR A 278 17.75 17.05 -8.78
N LEU A 279 17.27 18.28 -8.58
CA LEU A 279 17.86 19.24 -7.65
C LEU A 279 17.79 18.76 -6.20
N LEU A 280 16.68 18.15 -5.81
CA LEU A 280 16.45 17.68 -4.44
C LEU A 280 16.99 16.26 -4.22
N GLU A 281 17.61 15.65 -5.23
CA GLU A 281 18.16 14.29 -5.20
C GLU A 281 17.19 13.25 -4.64
N ALA A 282 15.89 13.52 -4.83
CA ALA A 282 14.79 12.79 -4.23
C ALA A 282 13.57 12.89 -5.16
N ARG A 283 12.87 11.77 -5.33
CA ARG A 283 11.60 11.77 -6.05
C ARG A 283 10.57 12.58 -5.27
N ARG A 284 9.57 13.10 -5.98
CA ARG A 284 8.57 13.99 -5.39
C ARG A 284 7.87 13.40 -4.16
N ASP A 285 7.60 12.09 -4.16
CA ASP A 285 6.90 11.40 -3.08
C ASP A 285 7.76 11.17 -1.83
N ASP A 286 9.08 11.37 -1.94
CA ASP A 286 10.04 11.28 -0.84
C ASP A 286 10.41 12.66 -0.25
N TRP A 287 9.88 13.75 -0.83
CA TRP A 287 10.12 15.09 -0.29
C TRP A 287 9.55 15.20 1.12
N SER A 288 10.38 15.61 2.08
CA SER A 288 9.92 15.85 3.45
C SER A 288 8.80 16.88 3.48
N MET A 289 7.91 16.80 4.47
CA MET A 289 6.81 17.75 4.61
C MET A 289 7.34 19.20 4.64
N MET A 290 8.46 19.45 5.34
CA MET A 290 9.09 20.77 5.42
C MET A 290 9.60 21.25 4.06
N THR A 291 10.23 20.38 3.26
CA THR A 291 10.65 20.71 1.89
C THR A 291 9.43 21.02 1.03
N ALA A 292 8.39 20.18 1.07
CA ALA A 292 7.18 20.39 0.28
C ALA A 292 6.49 21.73 0.60
N ARG A 293 6.38 22.09 1.88
CA ARG A 293 5.82 23.39 2.29
C ARG A 293 6.68 24.57 1.87
N ALA A 294 8.01 24.46 1.99
CA ALA A 294 8.91 25.51 1.53
C ALA A 294 8.82 25.76 0.02
N LEU A 295 8.68 24.71 -0.79
CA LEU A 295 8.44 24.82 -2.23
C LEU A 295 7.05 25.40 -2.54
N PHE A 296 6.04 25.06 -1.73
CA PHE A 296 4.70 25.64 -1.88
C PHE A 296 4.74 27.15 -1.65
N ASP A 297 5.48 27.62 -0.65
CA ASP A 297 5.59 29.06 -0.36
C ASP A 297 6.20 29.82 -1.56
N ALA A 298 7.23 29.27 -2.20
CA ALA A 298 7.78 29.85 -3.43
C ALA A 298 6.80 29.78 -4.62
N LEU A 299 5.96 28.75 -4.68
CA LEU A 299 4.91 28.62 -5.70
C LEU A 299 3.81 29.67 -5.53
N VAL A 300 3.50 30.08 -4.29
CA VAL A 300 2.54 31.15 -3.98
C VAL A 300 3.00 32.50 -4.53
N GLU A 301 4.31 32.80 -4.48
CA GLU A 301 4.85 34.05 -5.02
C GLU A 301 4.62 34.24 -6.53
N VAL A 302 4.46 33.14 -7.26
CA VAL A 302 4.16 33.11 -8.70
C VAL A 302 2.72 32.70 -9.00
N ALA A 303 1.84 32.76 -8.00
CA ALA A 303 0.41 32.51 -8.21
C ALA A 303 -0.23 33.43 -9.28
N PRO A 304 0.13 34.72 -9.42
CA PRO A 304 -0.40 35.55 -10.52
C PRO A 304 0.00 35.02 -11.91
N ASP A 305 1.22 34.49 -12.05
CA ASP A 305 1.75 33.98 -13.31
C ASP A 305 1.02 32.72 -13.81
N ARG A 306 0.31 32.00 -12.92
CA ARG A 306 -0.48 30.81 -13.27
C ARG A 306 -1.47 31.08 -14.42
N LYS A 307 -1.97 32.31 -14.54
CA LYS A 307 -3.02 32.69 -15.50
C LYS A 307 -2.48 33.04 -16.90
N LYS A 308 -1.17 32.93 -17.15
CA LYS A 308 -0.55 33.31 -18.44
C LYS A 308 -0.94 32.39 -19.60
N THR A 309 -0.92 31.08 -19.38
CA THR A 309 -1.35 30.08 -20.36
C THR A 309 -2.05 28.92 -19.67
N ALA A 310 -2.78 28.11 -20.45
CA ALA A 310 -3.44 26.91 -19.92
C ALA A 310 -2.43 25.95 -19.26
N ASP A 311 -1.23 25.79 -19.86
CA ASP A 311 -0.15 24.94 -19.32
C ASP A 311 0.40 25.48 -17.99
N HIS A 312 0.51 26.81 -17.82
CA HIS A 312 0.89 27.41 -16.53
C HIS A 312 -0.12 27.03 -15.46
N GLU A 313 -1.42 27.25 -15.71
CA GLU A 313 -2.46 27.00 -14.72
C GLU A 313 -2.55 25.51 -14.35
N GLN A 314 -2.54 24.62 -15.34
CA GLN A 314 -2.58 23.17 -15.11
C GLN A 314 -1.41 22.71 -14.21
N ARG A 315 -0.18 23.15 -14.51
CA ARG A 315 1.02 22.72 -13.78
C ARG A 315 1.07 23.34 -12.40
N TRP A 316 0.70 24.61 -12.28
CA TRP A 316 0.62 25.30 -11.00
C TRP A 316 -0.35 24.59 -10.05
N LEU A 317 -1.57 24.28 -10.51
CA LEU A 317 -2.57 23.57 -9.71
C LEU A 317 -2.10 22.17 -9.29
N ASN A 318 -1.52 21.40 -10.21
CA ASN A 318 -1.02 20.06 -9.93
C ASN A 318 0.12 20.07 -8.90
N LEU A 319 1.07 21.00 -9.04
CA LEU A 319 2.19 21.15 -8.11
C LEU A 319 1.71 21.67 -6.75
N ALA A 320 0.81 22.66 -6.72
CA ALA A 320 0.22 23.19 -5.49
C ALA A 320 -0.49 22.10 -4.69
N GLY A 321 -1.36 21.31 -5.34
CA GLY A 321 -2.06 20.21 -4.67
C GLY A 321 -1.13 19.10 -4.20
N PHE A 322 -0.04 18.85 -4.92
CA PHE A 322 0.98 17.90 -4.49
C PHE A 322 1.74 18.39 -3.25
N LEU A 323 2.24 19.62 -3.29
CA LEU A 323 3.09 20.19 -2.25
C LEU A 323 2.32 20.50 -0.95
N LEU A 324 1.02 20.73 -1.04
CA LEU A 324 0.18 21.09 0.10
C LEU A 324 -0.57 19.91 0.73
N ARG A 325 -0.62 18.72 0.10
CA ARG A 325 -1.39 17.56 0.64
C ARG A 325 -1.00 17.21 2.10
N PRO A 326 -1.95 16.78 2.96
CA PRO A 326 -3.41 16.78 2.77
C PRO A 326 -4.08 18.17 3.00
N GLY A 327 -3.30 19.24 3.11
CA GLY A 327 -3.74 20.60 3.45
C GLY A 327 -3.54 20.97 4.92
N THR A 328 -3.02 20.04 5.72
CA THR A 328 -2.80 20.18 7.16
C THR A 328 -1.59 19.35 7.59
N GLY A 329 -1.12 19.53 8.83
CA GLY A 329 -0.04 18.76 9.44
C GLY A 329 1.27 19.53 9.63
N ALA A 330 1.49 20.63 8.90
CA ALA A 330 2.65 21.49 9.07
C ALA A 330 2.28 22.87 9.66
N PRO A 331 3.24 23.56 10.32
CA PRO A 331 3.06 24.96 10.73
C PRO A 331 2.64 25.83 9.53
N LEU A 332 1.70 26.76 9.78
CA LEU A 332 1.13 27.68 8.77
C LEU A 332 0.28 27.04 7.66
N ASP A 333 -0.06 25.75 7.74
CA ASP A 333 -0.93 25.13 6.73
C ASP A 333 -2.32 25.77 6.67
N THR A 334 -2.86 26.27 7.79
CA THR A 334 -4.11 27.07 7.79
C THR A 334 -4.00 28.33 6.94
N TRP A 335 -2.83 28.98 6.92
CA TRP A 335 -2.58 30.14 6.06
C TRP A 335 -2.44 29.72 4.59
N ARG A 336 -1.69 28.63 4.30
CA ARG A 336 -1.55 28.09 2.93
C ARG A 336 -2.89 27.66 2.34
N ALA A 337 -3.74 27.01 3.13
CA ALA A 337 -5.11 26.66 2.75
C ALA A 337 -5.96 27.92 2.44
N ARG A 338 -5.77 29.01 3.19
CA ARG A 338 -6.42 30.30 2.90
C ARG A 338 -5.95 30.92 1.58
N VAL A 339 -4.66 30.82 1.26
CA VAL A 339 -4.13 31.25 -0.05
C VAL A 339 -4.79 30.45 -1.17
N MET A 340 -4.84 29.11 -1.04
CA MET A 340 -5.54 28.27 -2.00
C MET A 340 -7.02 28.65 -2.09
N TRP A 341 -7.69 28.93 -0.97
CA TRP A 341 -9.08 29.37 -1.01
C TRP A 341 -9.30 30.66 -1.83
N GLY A 342 -8.34 31.58 -1.82
CA GLY A 342 -8.33 32.72 -2.74
C GLY A 342 -8.36 32.26 -4.21
N VAL A 343 -7.54 31.28 -4.57
CA VAL A 343 -7.53 30.67 -5.92
C VAL A 343 -8.87 30.02 -6.25
N PHE A 344 -9.54 29.37 -5.29
CA PHE A 344 -10.88 28.80 -5.50
C PHE A 344 -11.88 29.87 -5.94
N ASN A 345 -11.90 31.01 -5.25
CA ASN A 345 -12.84 32.11 -5.50
C ASN A 345 -12.60 32.80 -6.84
N GLU A 346 -11.37 32.77 -7.35
CA GLU A 346 -11.02 33.31 -8.67
C GLU A 346 -11.47 32.43 -9.83
N ASN A 347 -11.82 31.15 -9.57
CA ASN A 347 -12.07 30.13 -10.59
C ASN A 347 -10.86 29.82 -11.50
N LEU A 348 -11.05 28.85 -12.39
CA LEU A 348 -10.14 28.55 -13.49
C LEU A 348 -10.08 29.72 -14.48
N ALA A 349 -8.87 30.11 -14.87
CA ALA A 349 -8.62 31.03 -15.98
C ALA A 349 -8.91 30.37 -17.33
N TYR A 350 -8.67 29.06 -17.46
CA TYR A 350 -8.88 28.29 -18.69
C TYR A 350 -9.93 27.17 -18.51
N PRO A 351 -11.20 27.50 -18.23
CA PRO A 351 -12.24 26.52 -17.92
C PRO A 351 -12.68 25.66 -19.12
N LYS A 352 -12.24 26.01 -20.34
CA LYS A 352 -12.54 25.23 -21.56
C LYS A 352 -11.49 24.14 -21.84
N VAL A 353 -10.38 24.11 -21.10
CA VAL A 353 -9.26 23.19 -21.33
C VAL A 353 -9.38 22.01 -20.36
N GLU A 354 -9.54 20.80 -20.90
CA GLU A 354 -9.81 19.59 -20.11
C GLU A 354 -8.71 19.31 -19.05
N PRO A 355 -7.41 19.32 -19.37
CA PRO A 355 -6.36 19.17 -18.36
C PRO A 355 -6.44 20.16 -17.19
N ASN A 356 -6.89 21.40 -17.42
CA ASN A 356 -7.04 22.41 -16.37
C ASN A 356 -8.22 22.06 -15.45
N LYS A 357 -9.33 21.60 -16.00
CA LYS A 357 -10.48 21.10 -15.22
C LYS A 357 -10.09 19.91 -14.36
N LEU A 358 -9.33 18.95 -14.90
CA LEU A 358 -8.83 17.82 -14.13
C LEU A 358 -7.88 18.27 -13.01
N ALA A 359 -6.89 19.12 -13.33
CA ALA A 359 -5.95 19.64 -12.33
C ALA A 359 -6.66 20.42 -11.21
N TRP A 360 -7.73 21.15 -11.53
CA TRP A 360 -8.58 21.84 -10.56
C TRP A 360 -9.22 20.87 -9.57
N TRP A 361 -9.91 19.83 -10.04
CA TRP A 361 -10.53 18.87 -9.14
C TRP A 361 -9.49 18.07 -8.34
N ILE A 362 -8.35 17.72 -8.96
CA ILE A 362 -7.25 17.02 -8.29
C ILE A 362 -6.68 17.84 -7.13
N VAL A 363 -6.47 19.15 -7.29
CA VAL A 363 -5.94 19.97 -6.18
C VAL A 363 -6.91 19.99 -4.99
N TRP A 364 -8.21 20.15 -5.24
CA TRP A 364 -9.20 20.24 -4.16
C TRP A 364 -9.38 18.93 -3.41
N ARG A 365 -9.33 17.77 -4.08
CA ARG A 365 -9.35 16.48 -3.37
C ARG A 365 -8.11 16.28 -2.50
N ARG A 366 -6.93 16.69 -3.00
CA ARG A 366 -5.65 16.51 -2.31
C ARG A 366 -5.51 17.37 -1.06
N ILE A 367 -6.10 18.57 -1.05
CA ILE A 367 -5.97 19.52 0.07
C ILE A 367 -7.22 19.61 0.96
N ALA A 368 -8.21 18.73 0.74
CA ALA A 368 -9.49 18.78 1.45
C ALA A 368 -9.33 18.79 2.97
N GLY A 369 -8.30 18.11 3.50
CA GLY A 369 -7.97 18.07 4.93
C GLY A 369 -7.65 19.43 5.56
N GLY A 370 -7.15 20.37 4.75
CA GLY A 370 -6.86 21.74 5.16
C GLY A 370 -8.04 22.71 5.11
N LEU A 371 -9.15 22.31 4.49
CA LEU A 371 -10.31 23.17 4.29
C LEU A 371 -11.22 23.19 5.52
N ALA A 372 -11.72 24.37 5.86
CA ALA A 372 -12.73 24.55 6.90
C ALA A 372 -14.11 24.02 6.47
N ASN A 373 -15.00 23.77 7.42
CA ASN A 373 -16.33 23.20 7.17
C ASN A 373 -17.11 24.00 6.10
N GLY A 374 -17.22 25.32 6.28
CA GLY A 374 -17.92 26.18 5.32
C GLY A 374 -17.28 26.22 3.93
N GLN A 375 -15.97 25.96 3.81
CA GLN A 375 -15.30 25.86 2.51
C GLN A 375 -15.64 24.54 1.81
N GLN A 376 -15.65 23.43 2.56
CA GLN A 376 -16.09 22.13 2.03
C GLN A 376 -17.56 22.18 1.60
N GLU A 377 -18.43 22.82 2.39
CA GLU A 377 -19.85 23.02 2.04
C GLU A 377 -20.03 23.83 0.75
N GLN A 378 -19.25 24.90 0.56
CA GLN A 378 -19.31 25.67 -0.70
C GLN A 378 -18.87 24.85 -1.93
N ILE A 379 -17.84 24.00 -1.79
CA ILE A 379 -17.45 23.07 -2.86
C ILE A 379 -18.60 22.08 -3.13
N TYR A 380 -19.20 21.53 -2.07
CA TYR A 380 -20.34 20.63 -2.18
C TYR A 380 -21.51 21.30 -2.89
N ASP A 381 -21.93 22.50 -2.51
CA ASP A 381 -23.08 23.18 -3.12
C ASP A 381 -22.89 23.42 -4.62
N ARG A 382 -21.66 23.75 -5.04
CA ARG A 382 -21.31 23.89 -6.45
C ARG A 382 -21.42 22.57 -7.20
N LEU A 383 -20.92 21.48 -6.62
CA LEU A 383 -20.92 20.15 -7.25
C LEU A 383 -22.28 19.45 -7.16
N ALA A 384 -23.08 19.72 -6.12
CA ALA A 384 -24.39 19.13 -5.90
C ALA A 384 -25.36 19.47 -7.04
N GLN A 385 -25.24 20.66 -7.65
CA GLN A 385 -26.03 21.02 -8.82
C GLN A 385 -25.82 20.06 -10.00
N LEU A 386 -24.61 19.50 -10.12
CA LEU A 386 -24.19 18.58 -11.18
C LEU A 386 -24.37 17.11 -10.81
N LEU A 387 -24.02 16.76 -9.58
CA LEU A 387 -24.01 15.38 -9.12
C LEU A 387 -25.38 14.93 -8.59
N LEU A 388 -26.17 15.85 -8.03
CA LEU A 388 -27.48 15.64 -7.43
C LEU A 388 -28.59 16.45 -8.13
N PRO A 389 -28.75 16.38 -9.47
CA PRO A 389 -29.70 17.20 -10.19
C PRO A 389 -31.15 16.78 -9.88
N SER A 390 -32.01 17.75 -9.56
CA SER A 390 -33.45 17.52 -9.48
C SER A 390 -34.01 17.09 -10.85
N PRO A 391 -35.19 16.43 -10.91
CA PRO A 391 -35.79 16.00 -12.19
C PRO A 391 -35.97 17.13 -13.21
N LYS A 392 -36.22 18.36 -12.75
CA LYS A 392 -36.32 19.55 -13.60
C LYS A 392 -34.94 20.01 -14.11
N GLN A 393 -33.89 19.88 -13.29
CA GLN A 393 -32.52 20.22 -13.66
C GLN A 393 -31.89 19.19 -14.59
N GLN A 394 -32.25 17.91 -14.49
CA GLN A 394 -31.70 16.84 -15.33
C GLN A 394 -31.83 17.13 -16.83
N LYS A 395 -32.97 17.67 -17.28
CA LYS A 395 -33.17 18.06 -18.70
C LYS A 395 -32.24 19.20 -19.13
N LYS A 396 -31.99 20.18 -18.26
CA LYS A 396 -31.10 21.32 -18.52
C LYS A 396 -29.62 20.95 -18.39
N LEU A 397 -29.30 20.00 -17.51
CA LEU A 397 -27.94 19.51 -17.27
C LEU A 397 -27.48 18.42 -18.23
N ALA A 398 -28.39 17.78 -18.97
CA ALA A 398 -28.03 16.90 -20.07
C ALA A 398 -27.16 17.60 -21.13
N GLU A 399 -27.23 18.93 -21.20
CA GLU A 399 -26.40 19.78 -22.08
C GLU A 399 -25.06 20.19 -21.45
N LEU A 400 -24.85 19.98 -20.14
CA LEU A 400 -23.59 20.27 -19.45
C LEU A 400 -22.57 19.15 -19.70
N LYS A 401 -21.59 19.47 -20.54
CA LYS A 401 -20.57 18.57 -21.13
C LYS A 401 -19.37 18.30 -20.21
N ALA A 402 -19.59 17.87 -18.96
CA ALA A 402 -18.46 17.34 -18.18
C ALA A 402 -18.02 15.99 -18.78
N SER A 403 -16.72 15.80 -18.99
CA SER A 403 -16.22 14.53 -19.52
C SER A 403 -16.37 13.42 -18.47
N LYS A 404 -16.27 12.15 -18.88
CA LYS A 404 -16.26 11.02 -17.93
C LYS A 404 -15.13 11.15 -16.90
N GLN A 405 -13.95 11.59 -17.34
CA GLN A 405 -12.78 11.78 -16.47
C GLN A 405 -13.00 12.94 -15.49
N GLU A 406 -13.62 14.03 -15.94
CA GLU A 406 -13.93 15.17 -15.09
C GLU A 406 -14.96 14.79 -14.01
N LEU A 407 -16.04 14.10 -14.40
CA LEU A 407 -17.06 13.61 -13.46
C LEU A 407 -16.46 12.67 -12.42
N ALA A 408 -15.52 11.80 -12.82
CA ALA A 408 -14.79 10.95 -11.89
C ALA A 408 -14.00 11.76 -10.85
N GLU A 409 -13.29 12.81 -11.27
CA GLU A 409 -12.58 13.68 -10.32
C GLU A 409 -13.53 14.50 -9.44
N MET A 410 -14.68 14.97 -9.96
CA MET A 410 -15.71 15.64 -9.14
C MET A 410 -16.23 14.72 -8.02
N TRP A 411 -16.50 13.45 -8.33
CA TRP A 411 -16.87 12.44 -7.33
C TRP A 411 -15.76 12.23 -6.31
N ARG A 412 -14.50 12.18 -6.76
CA ARG A 412 -13.35 12.08 -5.84
C ARG A 412 -13.22 13.28 -4.91
N VAL A 413 -13.53 14.48 -5.40
CA VAL A 413 -13.56 15.70 -4.58
C VAL A 413 -14.61 15.57 -3.48
N VAL A 414 -15.89 15.38 -3.83
CA VAL A 414 -16.96 15.35 -2.81
C VAL A 414 -16.79 14.23 -1.79
N ALA A 415 -16.27 13.08 -2.23
CA ALA A 415 -15.96 11.96 -1.34
C ALA A 415 -14.79 12.24 -0.39
N SER A 416 -13.89 13.17 -0.75
CA SER A 416 -12.79 13.61 0.09
C SER A 416 -13.18 14.69 1.10
N LEU A 417 -14.41 15.22 1.05
CA LEU A 417 -14.91 16.29 1.95
C LEU A 417 -15.47 15.70 3.26
N GLU A 418 -14.59 15.29 4.17
CA GLU A 418 -14.97 14.56 5.38
C GLU A 418 -15.65 15.44 6.45
N ARG A 419 -15.62 16.77 6.33
CA ARG A 419 -16.26 17.70 7.29
C ARG A 419 -17.67 18.12 6.87
N LEU A 420 -18.20 17.57 5.78
CA LEU A 420 -19.57 17.84 5.36
C LEU A 420 -20.60 17.42 6.43
N PRO A 421 -21.70 18.16 6.57
CA PRO A 421 -22.84 17.73 7.36
C PRO A 421 -23.33 16.34 6.96
N ILE A 422 -23.80 15.56 7.94
CA ILE A 422 -24.30 14.19 7.73
C ILE A 422 -25.37 14.15 6.64
N ALA A 423 -26.28 15.14 6.61
CA ALA A 423 -27.35 15.21 5.60
C ALA A 423 -26.80 15.29 4.16
N HIS A 424 -25.71 16.00 3.94
CA HIS A 424 -25.05 16.09 2.63
C HIS A 424 -24.40 14.76 2.24
N LYS A 425 -23.73 14.10 3.19
CA LYS A 425 -23.13 12.77 2.98
C LYS A 425 -24.19 11.71 2.65
N ILE A 426 -25.34 11.75 3.33
CA ILE A 426 -26.47 10.85 3.03
C ILE A 426 -26.96 11.05 1.60
N LYS A 427 -27.19 12.30 1.16
CA LYS A 427 -27.61 12.59 -0.22
C LYS A 427 -26.61 12.09 -1.26
N LEU A 428 -25.30 12.28 -1.01
CA LEU A 428 -24.24 11.77 -1.88
C LEU A 428 -24.25 10.25 -1.95
N GLY A 429 -24.34 9.58 -0.80
CA GLY A 429 -24.38 8.13 -0.73
C GLY A 429 -25.60 7.54 -1.42
N ASP A 430 -26.78 8.13 -1.23
CA ASP A 430 -28.02 7.69 -1.89
C ASP A 430 -27.98 7.86 -3.41
N GLU A 431 -27.39 8.95 -3.91
CA GLU A 431 -27.19 9.11 -5.35
C GLU A 431 -26.18 8.11 -5.90
N LEU A 432 -25.08 7.84 -5.19
CA LEU A 432 -24.09 6.84 -5.60
C LEU A 432 -24.71 5.44 -5.66
N MET A 433 -25.54 5.08 -4.67
CA MET A 433 -26.33 3.84 -4.70
C MET A 433 -27.25 3.80 -5.93
N ARG A 434 -28.00 4.87 -6.19
CA ARG A 434 -28.89 4.97 -7.36
C ARG A 434 -28.13 4.81 -8.68
N ARG A 435 -26.93 5.37 -8.79
CA ARG A 435 -26.08 5.24 -10.00
C ARG A 435 -25.58 3.82 -10.19
N MET A 436 -25.23 3.14 -9.10
CA MET A 436 -24.75 1.75 -9.09
C MET A 436 -25.86 0.69 -9.14
N ASP A 437 -27.13 1.08 -9.13
CA ASP A 437 -28.26 0.13 -9.25
C ASP A 437 -28.24 -0.63 -10.59
N THR A 438 -27.71 0.01 -11.64
CA THR A 438 -27.50 -0.63 -12.96
C THR A 438 -26.12 -1.28 -13.07
N ARG A 439 -26.01 -2.39 -13.82
CA ARG A 439 -24.71 -3.07 -14.08
C ARG A 439 -23.65 -2.11 -14.64
N LYS A 440 -24.02 -1.31 -15.65
CA LYS A 440 -23.13 -0.29 -16.23
C LYS A 440 -22.65 0.75 -15.22
N GLY A 441 -23.45 1.07 -14.21
CA GLY A 441 -23.07 1.98 -13.13
C GLY A 441 -22.02 1.38 -12.19
N ARG A 442 -22.07 0.05 -11.97
CA ARG A 442 -21.10 -0.70 -11.16
C ARG A 442 -19.75 -0.90 -11.84
N GLU A 443 -19.71 -0.86 -13.17
CA GLU A 443 -18.46 -0.88 -13.94
C GLU A 443 -17.59 0.38 -13.73
N ASP A 444 -18.14 1.45 -13.15
CA ASP A 444 -17.34 2.63 -12.79
C ASP A 444 -16.82 2.51 -11.35
N PRO A 445 -15.53 2.17 -11.16
CA PRO A 445 -14.96 1.92 -9.83
C PRO A 445 -14.95 3.17 -8.94
N VAL A 446 -15.11 4.37 -9.53
CA VAL A 446 -15.13 5.62 -8.78
C VAL A 446 -16.38 5.73 -7.92
N HIS A 447 -17.52 5.20 -8.35
CA HIS A 447 -18.75 5.30 -7.57
C HIS A 447 -18.65 4.52 -6.26
N LEU A 448 -18.17 3.27 -6.32
CA LEU A 448 -17.99 2.45 -5.13
C LEU A 448 -16.90 3.01 -4.22
N TRP A 449 -15.78 3.45 -4.80
CA TRP A 449 -14.72 4.12 -4.05
C TRP A 449 -15.25 5.38 -3.34
N ALA A 450 -16.01 6.23 -4.03
CA ALA A 450 -16.57 7.45 -3.46
C ALA A 450 -17.56 7.13 -2.33
N LEU A 451 -18.42 6.12 -2.50
CA LEU A 451 -19.35 5.68 -1.48
C LEU A 451 -18.60 5.19 -0.23
N SER A 452 -17.54 4.41 -0.42
CA SER A 452 -16.72 3.89 0.68
C SER A 452 -16.10 5.01 1.53
N ARG A 453 -15.72 6.13 0.90
CA ARG A 453 -15.16 7.30 1.58
C ARG A 453 -16.23 8.15 2.27
N VAL A 454 -17.36 8.38 1.59
CA VAL A 454 -18.50 9.11 2.18
C VAL A 454 -19.07 8.37 3.40
N GLY A 455 -19.14 7.04 3.33
CA GLY A 455 -19.66 6.18 4.38
C GLY A 455 -18.61 5.62 5.34
N ALA A 456 -17.33 6.01 5.23
CA ALA A 456 -16.24 5.47 6.04
C ALA A 456 -16.52 5.60 7.55
N ARG A 457 -16.30 4.53 8.31
CA ARG A 457 -16.49 4.52 9.77
C ARG A 457 -15.36 5.25 10.51
N VAL A 458 -14.16 5.23 9.91
CA VAL A 458 -12.95 5.91 10.39
C VAL A 458 -12.53 6.94 9.32
N PRO A 459 -12.88 8.22 9.50
CA PRO A 459 -12.42 9.29 8.61
C PRO A 459 -10.89 9.44 8.68
N LEU A 460 -10.26 9.93 7.61
CA LEU A 460 -8.81 10.17 7.57
C LEU A 460 -8.41 11.46 8.32
N TYR A 461 -9.28 12.47 8.31
CA TYR A 461 -9.02 13.76 8.97
C TYR A 461 -10.29 14.44 9.52
N GLY A 462 -11.47 14.01 9.06
CA GLY A 462 -12.76 14.57 9.48
C GLY A 462 -13.11 14.22 10.92
N PRO A 463 -13.99 15.00 11.56
CA PRO A 463 -14.37 14.75 12.94
C PRO A 463 -15.27 13.51 13.02
N LEU A 464 -15.11 12.71 14.09
CA LEU A 464 -15.79 11.43 14.26
C LEU A 464 -17.33 11.56 14.36
N ASN A 465 -17.82 12.74 14.77
CA ASN A 465 -19.25 13.05 14.85
C ASN A 465 -19.88 13.39 13.48
N ALA A 466 -19.10 13.52 12.40
CA ALA A 466 -19.60 13.77 11.06
C ALA A 466 -19.73 12.48 10.22
N VAL A 467 -19.58 11.31 10.84
CA VAL A 467 -19.72 10.01 10.18
C VAL A 467 -21.21 9.71 9.92
N VAL A 468 -21.55 9.15 8.76
CA VAL A 468 -22.93 8.77 8.43
C VAL A 468 -23.46 7.75 9.46
N PRO A 469 -24.71 7.85 9.95
CA PRO A 469 -25.25 6.90 10.93
C PRO A 469 -25.13 5.44 10.51
N ALA A 470 -24.79 4.56 11.45
CA ALA A 470 -24.60 3.13 11.20
C ALA A 470 -25.82 2.49 10.53
N SER A 471 -27.05 2.83 10.97
CA SER A 471 -28.29 2.34 10.38
C SER A 471 -28.43 2.63 8.88
N LYS A 472 -28.00 3.83 8.44
CA LYS A 472 -28.05 4.21 7.04
C LYS A 472 -26.99 3.45 6.22
N VAL A 473 -25.80 3.28 6.77
CA VAL A 473 -24.75 2.49 6.12
C VAL A 473 -25.10 1.00 6.06
N SER A 474 -25.74 0.45 7.09
CA SER A 474 -26.30 -0.92 7.06
C SER A 474 -27.30 -1.11 5.92
N SER A 475 -28.16 -0.12 5.65
CA SER A 475 -29.09 -0.14 4.52
C SER A 475 -28.39 -0.14 3.15
N TRP A 476 -27.28 0.61 3.02
CA TRP A 476 -26.47 0.56 1.80
C TRP A 476 -25.77 -0.78 1.65
N ILE A 477 -25.12 -1.28 2.71
CA ILE A 477 -24.44 -2.58 2.73
C ILE A 477 -25.37 -3.71 2.32
N GLY A 478 -26.60 -3.75 2.83
CA GLY A 478 -27.57 -4.79 2.49
C GLY A 478 -27.86 -4.89 1.00
N GLN A 479 -27.83 -3.77 0.27
CA GLN A 479 -27.96 -3.75 -1.19
C GLN A 479 -26.64 -4.08 -1.89
N LEU A 480 -25.52 -3.51 -1.41
CA LEU A 480 -24.20 -3.69 -2.01
C LEU A 480 -23.75 -5.16 -2.02
N ILE A 481 -24.02 -5.91 -0.95
CA ILE A 481 -23.65 -7.34 -0.86
C ILE A 481 -24.58 -8.25 -1.67
N ALA A 482 -25.73 -7.74 -2.11
CA ALA A 482 -26.69 -8.47 -2.94
C ALA A 482 -26.43 -8.30 -4.45
N TRP A 483 -25.59 -7.33 -4.84
CA TRP A 483 -25.26 -7.07 -6.23
C TRP A 483 -24.13 -7.96 -6.74
N ASP A 484 -24.25 -8.34 -8.00
CA ASP A 484 -23.15 -8.90 -8.79
C ASP A 484 -22.20 -7.78 -9.24
N TRP A 485 -20.91 -7.93 -8.90
CA TRP A 485 -19.85 -6.94 -9.10
C TRP A 485 -18.95 -7.35 -10.28
N PRO A 486 -18.81 -6.50 -11.33
CA PRO A 486 -17.97 -6.82 -12.48
C PRO A 486 -16.48 -7.03 -12.13
N ASP A 487 -15.95 -6.23 -11.20
CA ASP A 487 -14.56 -6.27 -10.73
C ASP A 487 -14.53 -6.67 -9.24
N ALA A 488 -14.74 -7.96 -8.94
CA ALA A 488 -14.82 -8.44 -7.56
C ALA A 488 -13.55 -8.12 -6.73
N ASP A 489 -12.37 -8.23 -7.33
CA ASP A 489 -11.07 -7.92 -6.72
C ASP A 489 -10.95 -6.48 -6.18
N LYS A 490 -11.67 -5.54 -6.79
CA LYS A 490 -11.63 -4.11 -6.41
C LYS A 490 -12.76 -3.73 -5.45
N THR A 491 -13.62 -4.68 -5.10
CA THR A 491 -14.85 -4.44 -4.34
C THR A 491 -14.67 -4.66 -2.84
N ALA A 492 -13.86 -5.67 -2.45
CA ALA A 492 -13.70 -6.09 -1.06
C ALA A 492 -13.26 -4.93 -0.12
N PHE A 493 -12.22 -4.18 -0.50
CA PHE A 493 -11.69 -3.09 0.34
C PHE A 493 -12.68 -1.91 0.50
N PRO A 494 -13.30 -1.36 -0.57
CA PRO A 494 -14.36 -0.36 -0.41
C PRO A 494 -15.51 -0.80 0.50
N LEU A 495 -15.96 -2.06 0.41
CA LEU A 495 -17.00 -2.58 1.29
C LEU A 495 -16.52 -2.68 2.75
N ALA A 496 -15.29 -3.13 2.97
CA ALA A 496 -14.70 -3.17 4.30
C ALA A 496 -14.58 -1.78 4.94
N GLN A 497 -14.29 -0.72 4.18
CA GLN A 497 -14.27 0.65 4.73
C GLN A 497 -15.64 1.11 5.27
N LEU A 498 -16.74 0.67 4.65
CA LEU A 498 -18.10 0.97 5.11
C LEU A 498 -18.44 0.28 6.43
N GLY A 499 -17.89 -0.92 6.66
CA GLY A 499 -18.14 -1.71 7.87
C GLY A 499 -16.98 -1.83 8.84
N ARG A 500 -15.92 -1.04 8.65
CA ARG A 500 -14.69 -1.12 9.46
C ARG A 500 -15.02 -0.97 10.95
N ARG A 501 -14.51 -1.90 11.77
CA ARG A 501 -14.67 -1.86 13.22
C ARG A 501 -13.83 -0.74 13.81
N THR A 502 -14.47 0.09 14.62
CA THR A 502 -13.85 1.26 15.24
C THR A 502 -13.63 1.06 16.74
N GLY A 503 -14.34 0.11 17.36
CA GLY A 503 -14.36 -0.05 18.82
C GLY A 503 -15.35 0.89 19.53
N ASP A 504 -16.02 1.77 18.78
CA ASP A 504 -17.03 2.71 19.27
C ASP A 504 -18.43 2.27 18.85
N ARG A 505 -19.24 1.88 19.84
CA ARG A 505 -20.60 1.32 19.64
C ARG A 505 -21.53 2.25 18.86
N THR A 506 -21.29 3.56 18.86
CA THR A 506 -22.18 4.53 18.18
C THR A 506 -21.92 4.62 16.67
N ARG A 507 -20.70 4.29 16.23
CA ARG A 507 -20.28 4.34 14.82
C ARG A 507 -20.24 2.97 14.17
N ASP A 508 -19.95 1.96 14.98
CA ASP A 508 -19.92 0.56 14.60
C ASP A 508 -21.27 0.08 14.09
N LEU A 509 -21.24 -0.83 13.10
CA LEU A 509 -22.44 -1.51 12.62
C LEU A 509 -22.92 -2.52 13.67
N ASP A 510 -24.22 -2.81 13.65
CA ASP A 510 -24.80 -3.91 14.41
C ASP A 510 -24.19 -5.25 13.98
N ASP A 511 -24.12 -6.19 14.93
CA ASP A 511 -23.42 -7.46 14.72
C ASP A 511 -24.02 -8.27 13.57
N ALA A 512 -25.34 -8.22 13.36
CA ALA A 512 -25.99 -8.94 12.27
C ALA A 512 -25.56 -8.42 10.89
N THR A 513 -25.57 -7.10 10.68
CA THR A 513 -25.06 -6.48 9.45
C THR A 513 -23.57 -6.76 9.26
N ARG A 514 -22.78 -6.64 10.34
CA ARG A 514 -21.34 -6.86 10.29
C ARG A 514 -20.99 -8.30 9.91
N THR A 515 -21.65 -9.30 10.48
CA THR A 515 -21.45 -10.71 10.12
C THR A 515 -21.81 -10.95 8.66
N LYS A 516 -22.94 -10.42 8.17
CA LYS A 516 -23.32 -10.54 6.75
C LYS A 516 -22.28 -9.92 5.83
N LEU A 517 -21.80 -8.72 6.16
CA LEU A 517 -20.76 -8.04 5.40
C LEU A 517 -19.45 -8.84 5.42
N ALA A 518 -19.02 -9.32 6.58
CA ALA A 518 -17.79 -10.10 6.73
C ALA A 518 -17.86 -11.40 5.93
N THR A 519 -18.99 -12.10 5.95
CA THR A 519 -19.24 -13.29 5.11
C THR A 519 -19.15 -12.96 3.63
N ALA A 520 -19.82 -11.89 3.18
CA ALA A 520 -19.81 -11.49 1.78
C ALA A 520 -18.41 -11.08 1.31
N VAL A 521 -17.70 -10.26 2.09
CA VAL A 521 -16.35 -9.79 1.77
C VAL A 521 -15.35 -10.94 1.79
N ARG A 522 -15.46 -11.89 2.72
CA ARG A 522 -14.60 -13.08 2.77
C ARG A 522 -14.73 -13.95 1.53
N ALA A 523 -15.92 -14.03 0.94
CA ALA A 523 -16.16 -14.79 -0.29
C ALA A 523 -15.71 -14.05 -1.57
N MET A 524 -15.26 -12.79 -1.47
CA MET A 524 -14.74 -12.04 -2.62
C MET A 524 -13.23 -12.26 -2.78
N PRO A 525 -12.70 -12.25 -4.01
CA PRO A 525 -11.26 -12.24 -4.24
C PRO A 525 -10.56 -11.08 -3.51
N GLY A 526 -9.46 -11.38 -2.82
CA GLY A 526 -8.73 -10.41 -2.00
C GLY A 526 -9.46 -9.96 -0.72
N GLY A 527 -10.48 -10.71 -0.28
CA GLY A 527 -11.32 -10.42 0.87
C GLY A 527 -10.69 -10.65 2.25
N GLU A 528 -9.59 -11.41 2.33
CA GLU A 528 -8.94 -11.82 3.58
C GLU A 528 -8.47 -10.64 4.45
N ARG A 529 -7.70 -9.70 3.86
CA ARG A 529 -7.26 -8.50 4.59
C ARG A 529 -8.42 -7.54 4.89
N PRO A 530 -9.33 -7.24 3.94
CA PRO A 530 -10.52 -6.44 4.18
C PRO A 530 -11.45 -6.99 5.28
N VAL A 531 -11.62 -8.32 5.41
CA VAL A 531 -12.51 -8.87 6.46
C VAL A 531 -11.96 -8.63 7.86
N VAL A 532 -10.64 -8.61 8.04
CA VAL A 532 -10.01 -8.24 9.31
C VAL A 532 -10.38 -6.81 9.72
N LEU A 533 -10.50 -5.87 8.75
CA LEU A 533 -10.94 -4.50 9.04
C LEU A 533 -12.38 -4.45 9.59
N ILE A 534 -13.24 -5.39 9.19
CA ILE A 534 -14.65 -5.47 9.60
C ILE A 534 -14.78 -6.13 10.99
N GLU A 535 -13.95 -7.14 11.26
CA GLU A 535 -14.05 -7.97 12.46
C GLU A 535 -13.22 -7.44 13.63
N GLN A 536 -12.11 -6.76 13.36
CA GLN A 536 -11.13 -6.35 14.36
C GLN A 536 -10.86 -4.85 14.31
N VAL A 537 -10.52 -4.26 15.46
CA VAL A 537 -10.06 -2.87 15.53
C VAL A 537 -8.59 -2.82 15.13
N VAL A 538 -8.33 -2.61 13.84
CA VAL A 538 -6.98 -2.52 13.29
C VAL A 538 -6.80 -1.22 12.50
N ALA A 539 -5.57 -0.71 12.47
CA ALA A 539 -5.20 0.43 11.63
C ALA A 539 -5.24 0.06 10.14
N LEU A 540 -5.36 1.09 9.28
CA LEU A 540 -5.09 0.88 7.85
C LEU A 540 -3.58 0.79 7.66
N GLU A 541 -3.15 -0.07 6.76
CA GLU A 541 -1.78 -0.07 6.27
C GLU A 541 -1.55 1.11 5.33
N ALA A 542 -0.29 1.52 5.16
CA ALA A 542 0.06 2.64 4.28
C ALA A 542 -0.47 2.48 2.84
N ARG A 543 -0.59 1.24 2.34
CA ARG A 543 -1.22 0.95 1.04
C ARG A 543 -2.71 1.25 1.07
N GLU A 544 -3.42 0.80 2.09
CA GLU A 544 -4.86 0.99 2.26
C GLU A 544 -5.20 2.48 2.45
N GLU A 545 -4.38 3.22 3.21
CA GLU A 545 -4.50 4.67 3.35
C GLU A 545 -4.33 5.38 2.00
N ARG A 546 -3.34 4.99 1.18
CA ARG A 546 -3.14 5.56 -0.16
C ARG A 546 -4.26 5.20 -1.13
N VAL A 547 -4.78 3.97 -1.09
CA VAL A 547 -5.97 3.59 -1.87
C VAL A 547 -7.18 4.40 -1.42
N ALA A 548 -7.36 4.61 -0.11
CA ALA A 548 -8.41 5.48 0.43
C ALA A 548 -8.22 6.96 0.03
N LEU A 549 -6.98 7.42 -0.16
CA LEU A 549 -6.65 8.73 -0.71
C LEU A 549 -6.72 8.79 -2.26
N GLY A 550 -6.80 7.63 -2.93
CA GLY A 550 -6.89 7.50 -4.38
C GLY A 550 -5.54 7.58 -5.12
N ASP A 551 -4.44 7.16 -4.48
CA ASP A 551 -3.08 7.07 -5.03
C ASP A 551 -2.67 5.57 -5.17
N THR A 552 -2.25 5.09 -6.35
CA THR A 552 -1.84 3.68 -6.59
C THR A 552 -0.32 3.46 -6.48
N LEU A 553 0.12 2.26 -6.03
CA LEU A 553 1.55 1.90 -5.86
C LEU A 553 2.07 0.96 -6.95
N PRO A 554 3.32 1.14 -7.42
CA PRO A 554 4.01 0.21 -8.32
C PRO A 554 4.64 -1.00 -7.58
N ALA A 555 4.94 -2.08 -8.31
CA ALA A 555 5.69 -3.24 -7.81
C ALA A 555 7.16 -2.89 -7.49
N GLY A 556 7.74 -3.54 -6.48
CA GLY A 556 9.11 -3.30 -6.01
C GLY A 556 10.21 -3.99 -6.80
N LEU A 557 9.91 -5.11 -7.48
CA LEU A 557 10.84 -5.87 -8.30
C LEU A 557 10.30 -6.10 -9.71
N ARG A 558 11.18 -5.97 -10.70
CA ARG A 558 10.93 -6.35 -12.09
C ARG A 558 12.01 -7.29 -12.60
N LEU A 559 11.64 -8.14 -13.54
CA LEU A 559 12.60 -8.99 -14.25
C LEU A 559 13.47 -8.17 -15.21
N VAL A 560 14.77 -8.45 -15.23
CA VAL A 560 15.70 -8.00 -16.27
C VAL A 560 15.57 -8.95 -17.46
N ILE A 561 15.54 -8.42 -18.69
CA ILE A 561 15.59 -9.21 -19.93
C ILE A 561 17.05 -9.46 -20.25
N ASP A 562 17.45 -10.71 -20.52
CA ASP A 562 18.84 -11.09 -20.81
C ASP A 562 19.45 -10.45 -22.09
N ASP A 563 18.73 -9.57 -22.80
CA ASP A 563 19.22 -8.86 -23.99
C ASP A 563 20.02 -7.57 -23.67
N GLU A 564 20.15 -7.17 -22.39
CA GLU A 564 20.96 -5.99 -21.98
C GLU A 564 22.42 -6.33 -21.59
N ARG A 565 22.93 -7.55 -21.85
CA ARG A 565 24.37 -7.78 -21.81
C ARG A 565 25.02 -7.21 -23.08
N PRO A 566 25.98 -6.26 -22.98
CA PRO A 566 26.86 -6.01 -24.11
C PRO A 566 27.56 -7.31 -24.48
N ALA A 567 27.62 -7.62 -25.78
CA ALA A 567 28.09 -8.90 -26.32
C ALA A 567 29.58 -9.24 -26.07
N ASP A 568 30.29 -8.49 -25.22
CA ASP A 568 31.75 -8.54 -25.04
C ASP A 568 32.21 -9.02 -23.65
N ALA A 569 31.38 -9.77 -22.90
CA ALA A 569 31.85 -10.41 -21.67
C ALA A 569 32.27 -11.86 -21.94
N GLU A 570 33.58 -12.07 -22.15
CA GLU A 570 34.19 -13.40 -22.20
C GLU A 570 33.83 -14.23 -20.94
N PRO A 571 33.55 -15.54 -21.09
CA PRO A 571 33.33 -16.42 -19.95
C PRO A 571 34.64 -16.60 -19.16
N PRO A 572 34.57 -16.78 -17.83
CA PRO A 572 35.76 -17.00 -17.01
C PRO A 572 36.43 -18.33 -17.39
N PRO A 573 37.78 -18.41 -17.37
CA PRO A 573 38.49 -19.65 -17.65
C PRO A 573 38.16 -20.72 -16.60
N ALA A 574 38.08 -21.96 -17.08
CA ALA A 574 37.65 -23.16 -16.38
C ALA A 574 38.50 -23.53 -15.16
#